data_AF-A0A2N0WEP8-F1
#
_entry.id   AF-A0A2N0WEP8-F1
#
_cell.length_a   1.000
_cell.length_b   1.000
_cell.length_c   1.000
_cell.angle_alpha   90.00
_cell.angle_beta   90.00
_cell.angle_gamma   90.00
#
_symmetry.space_group_name_H-M   'P 1'
#
loop_
_entity.id
_entity.type
_entity.pdbx_description
1 polymer ?
#
loop_
_entity_poly.entity_id
_entity_poly.type
_entity_poly.pdbx_seq_one_letter_code
_entity_poly.pdbx_strand_id
1 'polypeptide(L)'
;MNIIKNFFIFSLSVIIISLAIILFDKMGMNKNFNLFFSSFLYSVFITLYFKNFLVSLLCFSVFYSLLFILSHSLEVFMMLLTSLSTLTLIEILMPKLRKNLTIPLYKTDTF
;
A
#
# COMPACT_ATOMS: atom_id res chain seq x y z
N MET A 1 -15.60 12.06 6.44
CA MET A 1 -14.35 11.36 6.07
C MET A 1 -13.29 11.79 7.08
N ASN A 2 -12.90 10.92 8.01
CA ASN A 2 -12.06 11.34 9.13
C ASN A 2 -10.58 11.33 8.71
N ILE A 3 -10.05 12.49 8.33
CA ILE A 3 -8.68 12.65 7.80
C ILE A 3 -7.64 12.09 8.79
N ILE A 4 -7.88 12.27 10.10
CA ILE A 4 -7.04 11.76 11.18
C ILE A 4 -6.93 10.23 11.13
N LYS A 5 -8.06 9.53 10.89
CA LYS A 5 -8.09 8.07 10.79
C LYS A 5 -7.28 7.57 9.60
N ASN A 6 -7.39 8.24 8.46
CA ASN A 6 -6.65 7.89 7.25
C ASN A 6 -5.14 8.06 7.44
N PHE A 7 -4.72 9.17 8.06
CA PHE A 7 -3.32 9.43 8.37
C PHE A 7 -2.75 8.40 9.36
N PHE A 8 -3.53 8.06 10.39
CA PHE A 8 -3.15 7.03 11.36
C PHE A 8 -2.95 5.66 10.69
N ILE A 9 -3.86 5.27 9.80
CA ILE A 9 -3.77 3.98 9.08
C ILE A 9 -2.62 3.95 8.09
N PHE A 10 -2.34 5.08 7.43
CA PHE A 10 -1.14 5.23 6.60
C PHE A 10 0.15 5.08 7.41
N SER A 11 0.25 5.75 8.56
CA SER A 11 1.43 5.63 9.42
C SER A 11 1.60 4.21 9.97
N LEU A 12 0.50 3.56 10.37
CA LEU A 12 0.51 2.18 10.84
C LEU A 12 0.99 1.20 9.77
N SER A 13 0.56 1.38 8.51
CA SER A 13 0.97 0.49 7.42
C SER A 13 2.48 0.58 7.18
N VAL A 14 3.04 1.79 7.17
CA VAL A 14 4.48 2.02 7.06
C VAL A 14 5.24 1.25 8.15
N ILE A 15 4.81 1.35 9.41
CA ILE A 15 5.45 0.65 10.54
C ILE A 15 5.39 -0.87 10.34
N ILE A 16 4.24 -1.40 9.96
CA ILE A 16 4.04 -2.85 9.76
C ILE A 16 4.96 -3.38 8.66
N ILE A 17 5.10 -2.64 7.56
CA ILE A 17 5.94 -3.07 6.43
C ILE A 17 7.41 -2.97 6.75
N SER A 18 7.83 -1.93 7.47
CA SER A 18 9.19 -1.85 7.99
C SER A 18 9.51 -3.05 8.90
N LEU A 19 8.57 -3.45 9.77
CA LEU A 19 8.71 -4.65 10.59
C LEU A 19 8.80 -5.93 9.74
N ALA A 20 7.97 -6.03 8.69
CA ALA A 20 7.98 -7.17 7.79
C ALA A 20 9.33 -7.31 7.08
N ILE A 21 9.90 -6.21 6.58
CA ILE A 21 11.23 -6.20 5.96
C ILE A 21 12.29 -6.75 6.92
N ILE A 22 12.31 -6.28 8.17
CA ILE A 22 13.29 -6.74 9.18
C ILE A 22 13.09 -8.22 9.49
N LEU A 23 11.83 -8.67 9.59
CA LEU A 23 11.51 -10.05 9.93
C LEU A 23 11.93 -11.01 8.81
N PHE A 24 11.64 -10.66 7.55
CA PHE A 24 12.06 -11.44 6.38
C PHE A 24 13.58 -11.45 6.20
N ASP A 25 14.26 -10.35 6.53
CA ASP A 25 15.72 -10.29 6.53
C ASP A 25 16.32 -11.27 7.55
N LYS A 26 15.77 -11.31 8.77
CA LYS A 26 16.16 -12.28 9.80
C LYS A 26 15.85 -13.74 9.45
N MET A 27 14.85 -13.99 8.61
CA MET A 27 14.53 -15.33 8.12
C MET A 27 15.53 -15.82 7.04
N GLY A 28 16.51 -15.00 6.63
CA GLY A 28 17.49 -15.36 5.61
C GLY A 28 16.95 -15.25 4.18
N MET A 29 15.89 -14.46 3.98
CA MET A 29 15.30 -14.25 2.67
C MET A 29 16.21 -13.35 1.82
N ASN A 30 16.35 -13.65 0.51
CA ASN A 30 17.19 -12.84 -0.37
C ASN A 30 16.75 -11.36 -0.34
N LYS A 31 17.70 -10.44 -0.15
CA LYS A 31 17.48 -9.00 0.01
C LYS A 31 16.57 -8.42 -1.08
N ASN A 32 16.85 -8.73 -2.35
CA ASN A 32 16.07 -8.20 -3.47
C ASN A 32 14.62 -8.73 -3.46
N PHE A 33 14.44 -10.00 -3.11
CA PHE A 33 13.11 -10.60 -3.03
C PHE A 33 12.33 -10.05 -1.82
N ASN A 34 13.01 -9.84 -0.68
CA ASN A 34 12.42 -9.22 0.50
C ASN A 34 11.89 -7.82 0.19
N LEU A 35 12.71 -6.99 -0.46
CA LEU A 35 12.32 -5.64 -0.85
C LEU A 35 11.14 -5.65 -1.84
N PHE A 36 11.21 -6.51 -2.86
CA PHE A 36 10.12 -6.67 -3.84
C PHE A 36 8.81 -7.14 -3.20
N PHE A 37 8.88 -8.13 -2.32
CA PHE A 37 7.69 -8.69 -1.68
C PHE A 37 7.06 -7.68 -0.71
N SER A 38 7.90 -6.94 0.00
CA SER A 38 7.44 -5.90 0.93
C SER A 38 6.80 -4.72 0.21
N SER A 39 7.36 -4.27 -0.91
CA SER A 39 6.76 -3.20 -1.74
C SER A 39 5.45 -3.66 -2.38
N PHE A 40 5.36 -4.93 -2.80
CA PHE A 40 4.13 -5.54 -3.30
C PHE A 40 3.02 -5.52 -2.24
N LEU A 41 3.31 -6.03 -1.04
CA LEU A 41 2.34 -6.05 0.08
C LEU A 41 1.88 -4.64 0.46
N TYR A 42 2.81 -3.69 0.51
CA TYR A 42 2.49 -2.28 0.76
C TYR A 42 1.48 -1.74 -0.25
N SER A 43 1.75 -1.97 -1.53
CA SER A 43 0.92 -1.46 -2.60
C SER A 43 -0.48 -2.04 -2.58
N VAL A 44 -0.60 -3.36 -2.35
CA VAL A 44 -1.89 -4.04 -2.20
C VAL A 44 -2.69 -3.42 -1.05
N PHE A 45 -2.06 -3.23 0.11
CA PHE A 45 -2.73 -2.68 1.30
C PHE A 45 -3.25 -1.25 1.07
N ILE A 46 -2.42 -0.36 0.55
CA ILE A 46 -2.79 1.04 0.28
C ILE A 46 -3.89 1.12 -0.78
N THR A 47 -3.76 0.35 -1.86
CA THR A 47 -4.72 0.35 -2.97
C THR A 47 -6.10 -0.11 -2.52
N LEU A 48 -6.16 -1.16 -1.70
CA LEU A 48 -7.43 -1.67 -1.16
C LEU A 48 -8.06 -0.73 -0.14
N TYR A 49 -7.24 -0.08 0.69
CA TYR A 49 -7.75 0.79 1.76
C TYR A 49 -8.33 2.10 1.22
N PHE A 50 -7.58 2.85 0.43
CA PHE A 50 -7.99 4.19 0.01
C PHE A 50 -9.03 4.17 -1.12
N LYS A 51 -9.08 3.09 -1.92
CA LYS A 51 -9.97 2.91 -3.09
C LYS A 51 -9.93 4.04 -4.12
N ASN A 52 -9.19 5.12 -3.90
CA ASN A 52 -9.06 6.26 -4.78
C ASN A 52 -7.63 6.29 -5.30
N PHE A 53 -7.50 6.15 -6.62
CA PHE A 53 -6.22 6.11 -7.32
C PHE A 53 -5.31 7.26 -6.94
N LEU A 54 -5.83 8.49 -6.93
CA LEU A 54 -5.04 9.70 -6.63
C LEU A 54 -4.51 9.69 -5.19
N VAL A 55 -5.31 9.20 -4.24
CA VAL A 55 -4.89 9.15 -2.83
C VAL A 55 -3.83 8.09 -2.63
N SER A 56 -3.96 6.92 -3.27
CA SER A 56 -2.93 5.88 -3.27
C SER A 56 -1.62 6.36 -3.89
N LEU A 57 -1.70 7.10 -5.01
CA LEU A 57 -0.54 7.66 -5.69
C LEU A 57 0.20 8.68 -4.80
N LEU A 58 -0.54 9.55 -4.10
CA LEU A 58 0.03 10.49 -3.13
C LEU A 58 0.72 9.76 -1.97
N CYS A 59 0.10 8.70 -1.44
CA CYS A 59 0.69 7.87 -0.38
C CYS A 59 2.00 7.22 -0.82
N PHE A 60 2.07 6.72 -2.05
CA PHE A 60 3.30 6.17 -2.62
C PHE A 60 4.36 7.25 -2.82
N SER A 61 3.98 8.41 -3.36
CA SER A 61 4.92 9.52 -3.54
C SER A 61 5.53 9.94 -2.21
N VAL A 62 4.73 10.18 -1.17
CA VAL A 62 5.25 10.59 0.15
C VAL A 62 6.16 9.50 0.74
N PHE A 63 5.71 8.25 0.74
CA PHE A 63 6.48 7.16 1.34
C PHE A 63 7.82 6.93 0.62
N TYR A 64 7.82 6.80 -0.70
CA TYR A 64 9.05 6.52 -1.45
C TYR A 64 9.97 7.73 -1.54
N SER A 65 9.45 8.97 -1.52
CA SER A 65 10.30 10.16 -1.39
C SER A 65 11.04 10.18 -0.05
N LEU A 66 10.37 9.89 1.06
CA LEU A 66 11.01 9.77 2.37
C LEU A 66 12.06 8.65 2.38
N LEU A 67 11.72 7.49 1.81
CA LEU A 67 12.61 6.33 1.78
C LEU A 67 13.83 6.56 0.86
N PHE A 68 13.65 7.33 -0.22
CA PHE A 68 14.72 7.73 -1.12
C PHE A 68 15.68 8.73 -0.48
N ILE A 69 15.16 9.72 0.26
CA ILE A 69 15.99 10.66 1.03
C ILE A 69 16.82 9.92 2.08
N LEU A 70 16.27 8.87 2.70
CA LEU A 70 16.98 8.12 3.73
C LEU A 70 18.06 7.18 3.15
N SER A 71 17.74 6.48 2.05
CA SER A 71 18.55 5.37 1.56
C SER A 71 19.44 5.72 0.36
N HIS A 72 19.09 6.76 -0.41
CA HIS A 72 19.78 7.16 -1.65
C HIS A 72 20.05 5.97 -2.61
N SER A 73 19.20 4.95 -2.58
CA SER A 73 19.43 3.67 -3.26
C SER A 73 18.53 3.49 -4.48
N LEU A 74 19.08 2.90 -5.54
CA LEU A 74 18.35 2.49 -6.74
C LEU A 74 17.29 1.42 -6.42
N GLU A 75 17.48 0.64 -5.33
CA GLU A 75 16.50 -0.32 -4.84
C GLU A 75 15.14 0.34 -4.54
N VAL A 76 15.15 1.58 -4.04
CA VAL A 76 13.91 2.33 -3.74
C VAL A 76 13.14 2.66 -5.01
N PHE A 77 13.86 2.96 -6.10
CA PHE A 77 13.24 3.21 -7.40
C PHE A 77 12.56 1.94 -7.94
N MET A 78 13.22 0.79 -7.81
CA MET A 78 12.62 -0.50 -8.18
C MET A 78 11.39 -0.81 -7.33
N MET A 79 11.44 -0.55 -6.02
CA MET A 79 10.27 -0.71 -5.14
C MET A 79 9.11 0.19 -5.57
N LEU A 80 9.37 1.46 -5.93
CA LEU A 80 8.35 2.35 -6.46
C LEU A 80 7.73 1.81 -7.76
N LEU A 81 8.55 1.32 -8.69
CA LEU A 81 8.08 0.75 -9.95
C LEU A 81 7.16 -0.47 -9.73
N THR A 82 7.52 -1.33 -8.78
CA THR A 82 6.70 -2.50 -8.41
C THR A 82 5.39 -2.11 -7.73
N SER A 83 5.38 -1.02 -6.95
CA SER A 83 4.13 -0.51 -6.36
C SER A 83 3.19 0.11 -7.39
N LEU A 84 3.74 0.79 -8.40
CA LEU A 84 2.96 1.33 -9.52
C LEU A 84 2.38 0.22 -10.38
N SER A 85 3.17 -0.81 -10.71
CA SER A 85 2.68 -1.93 -11.51
C SER A 85 1.59 -2.73 -10.80
N THR A 86 1.69 -2.90 -9.48
CA THR A 86 0.66 -3.57 -8.68
C THR A 86 -0.61 -2.73 -8.57
N LEU A 87 -0.49 -1.41 -8.42
CA LEU A 87 -1.63 -0.50 -8.43
C LEU A 87 -2.41 -0.60 -9.74
N THR A 88 -1.73 -0.52 -10.89
CA THR A 88 -2.38 -0.63 -12.20
C THR A 88 -2.95 -2.02 -12.45
N LEU A 89 -2.26 -3.09 -12.03
CA LEU A 89 -2.78 -4.45 -12.09
C LEU A 89 -4.07 -4.61 -11.28
N ILE A 90 -4.13 -4.07 -10.06
CA ILE A 90 -5.34 -4.14 -9.22
C ILE A 90 -6.48 -3.34 -9.87
N GLU A 91 -6.20 -2.18 -10.44
CA GLU A 91 -7.23 -1.40 -11.15
C GLU A 91 -7.81 -2.15 -12.36
N ILE A 92 -6.97 -2.86 -13.12
CA ILE A 92 -7.37 -3.62 -14.30
C ILE A 92 -8.08 -4.93 -13.93
N LEU A 93 -7.52 -5.71 -12.99
CA LEU A 93 -8.03 -7.03 -12.59
C LEU A 93 -9.28 -6.94 -11.71
N MET A 94 -9.40 -5.90 -10.90
CA MET A 94 -10.41 -5.79 -9.84
C MET A 94 -11.26 -4.50 -9.90
N PRO A 95 -11.80 -4.08 -11.07
CA PRO A 95 -12.72 -2.94 -11.12
C PRO A 95 -14.01 -3.21 -10.33
N LYS A 96 -14.42 -4.50 -10.24
CA LYS A 96 -15.58 -4.95 -9.47
C LYS A 96 -15.36 -4.93 -7.95
N LEU A 97 -14.13 -5.08 -7.44
CA LEU A 97 -13.85 -5.03 -6.00
C LEU A 97 -14.01 -3.60 -5.45
N ARG A 98 -13.67 -2.58 -6.24
CA ARG A 98 -13.98 -1.17 -5.93
C ARG A 98 -15.49 -0.91 -5.88
N LYS A 99 -16.27 -1.48 -6.81
CA LYS A 99 -17.73 -1.33 -6.86
C LYS A 99 -18.47 -2.10 -5.76
N ASN A 100 -18.02 -3.29 -5.37
CA ASN A 100 -18.71 -4.15 -4.40
C ASN A 100 -18.33 -3.92 -2.93
N LEU A 101 -17.31 -3.10 -2.66
CA LEU A 101 -16.99 -2.64 -1.30
C LEU A 101 -17.70 -1.32 -0.95
N THR A 102 -18.70 -0.88 -1.73
CA THR A 102 -19.85 -0.20 -1.13
C THR A 102 -20.58 -1.27 -0.34
N ILE A 103 -20.25 -1.39 0.93
CA ILE A 103 -21.08 -2.11 1.91
C ILE A 103 -22.53 -1.70 1.57
N PRO A 104 -23.46 -2.62 1.28
CA PRO A 104 -24.86 -2.24 1.22
C PRO A 104 -25.13 -1.55 2.55
N LEU A 105 -25.39 -0.24 2.49
CA LEU A 105 -25.87 0.53 3.62
C LEU A 105 -26.92 -0.37 4.26
N TYR A 106 -26.60 -0.88 5.46
CA TYR A 106 -27.49 -1.79 6.16
C TYR A 106 -28.84 -1.13 6.11
N LYS A 107 -29.75 -1.76 5.36
CA LYS A 107 -31.09 -1.29 5.15
C LYS A 107 -31.62 -1.11 6.57
N THR A 108 -31.75 0.13 7.02
CA THR A 108 -32.55 0.44 8.21
C THR A 108 -34.00 0.24 7.77
N ASP A 109 -34.35 -1.02 7.52
CA ASP A 109 -35.70 -1.52 7.50
C ASP A 109 -36.09 -1.67 8.97
N THR A 110 -36.61 -0.60 9.57
CA THR A 110 -37.49 -0.73 10.73
C THR A 110 -38.52 0.40 10.70
N PHE A 111 -39.72 0.02 10.24
CA PHE A 111 -41.07 0.44 10.64
C PHE A 111 -41.35 1.92 10.94
#